data_AF-A0A3N1SCY3-F1
#
_entry.id   AF-A0A3N1SCY3-F1
#
_cell.length_a   1.000
_cell.length_b   1.000
_cell.length_c   1.000
_cell.angle_alpha   90.00
_cell.angle_beta   90.00
_cell.angle_gamma   90.00
#
_symmetry.space_group_name_H-M   'P 1'
#
loop_
_entity.id
_entity.type
_entity.pdbx_description
1 polymer ?
#
loop_
_entity_poly.entity_id
_entity_poly.type
_entity_poly.pdbx_seq_one_letter_code
_entity_poly.pdbx_strand_id
1 'polypeptide(L)'
;MITVTRAAGEEFAEYGLAGARVERIVATSGVNSALLHRHFGSKAGLFDAVFAEPAAEAVDAVPVTPEDLAQYAGALFDFHQAGSAS
;
A
#
# COMPACT_ATOMS: atom_id res chain seq x y z
N MET A 1 -10.77 8.43 13.14
CA MET A 1 -9.31 8.32 13.36
C MET A 1 -8.92 6.89 13.09
N ILE A 2 -7.92 6.69 12.23
CA ILE A 2 -7.58 5.37 11.66
C ILE A 2 -6.08 5.08 11.88
N THR A 3 -5.59 3.86 11.64
CA THR A 3 -4.15 3.59 11.81
C THR A 3 -3.33 4.38 10.77
N VAL A 4 -2.08 4.72 11.12
CA VAL A 4 -1.17 5.47 10.22
C VAL A 4 -0.91 4.73 8.91
N THR A 5 -0.82 3.39 8.95
CA THR A 5 -0.65 2.56 7.76
C THR A 5 -1.88 2.58 6.87
N ARG A 6 -3.09 2.54 7.45
CA ARG A 6 -4.32 2.65 6.65
C ARG A 6 -4.51 4.03 6.04
N ALA A 7 -4.28 5.09 6.82
CA ALA A 7 -4.32 6.47 6.31
C ALA A 7 -3.29 6.70 5.20
N ALA A 8 -2.09 6.14 5.34
CA ALA A 8 -1.07 6.20 4.32
C ALA A 8 -1.47 5.42 3.06
N GLY A 9 -2.04 4.22 3.21
CA GLY A 9 -2.55 3.44 2.07
C GLY A 9 -3.62 4.17 1.26
N GLU A 10 -4.62 4.76 1.93
CA GLU A 10 -5.66 5.56 1.28
C GLU A 10 -5.06 6.77 0.54
N GLU A 11 -4.17 7.52 1.18
CA GLU A 11 -3.48 8.68 0.59
C GLU A 11 -2.62 8.28 -0.62
N PHE A 12 -1.88 7.18 -0.53
CA PHE A 12 -1.04 6.70 -1.64
C PHE A 12 -1.85 6.14 -2.79
N ALA A 13 -2.97 5.47 -2.52
CA ALA A 13 -3.86 4.98 -3.56
C ALA A 13 -4.50 6.14 -4.34
N GLU A 14 -4.83 7.25 -3.67
CA GLU A 14 -5.47 8.41 -4.32
C GLU A 14 -4.49 9.34 -5.03
N TYR A 15 -3.33 9.63 -4.42
CA TYR A 15 -2.41 10.66 -4.92
C TYR A 15 -1.07 10.13 -5.44
N GLY A 16 -0.80 8.83 -5.28
CA GLY A 16 0.49 8.22 -5.59
C GLY A 16 1.63 8.70 -4.68
N LEU A 17 2.81 8.08 -4.81
CA LEU A 17 3.96 8.41 -3.97
C LEU A 17 4.41 9.88 -4.09
N ALA A 18 4.40 10.44 -5.29
CA ALA A 18 4.81 11.83 -5.52
C ALA A 18 3.79 12.84 -4.94
N GLY A 19 2.49 12.59 -5.14
CA GLY A 19 1.41 13.49 -4.72
C GLY A 19 1.00 13.36 -3.25
N ALA A 20 1.31 12.24 -2.60
CA ALA A 20 0.97 11.99 -1.21
C ALA A 20 1.66 12.98 -0.25
N ARG A 21 0.88 13.45 0.73
CA ARG A 21 1.30 14.40 1.76
C ARG A 21 1.23 13.78 3.16
N VAL A 22 2.37 13.79 3.85
CA VAL A 22 2.48 13.25 5.22
C VAL A 22 1.54 13.98 6.17
N GLU A 23 1.30 15.28 5.94
CA GLU A 23 0.39 16.12 6.72
C GLU A 23 -1.06 15.62 6.72
N ARG A 24 -1.55 15.07 5.59
CA ARG A 24 -2.89 14.49 5.52
C ARG A 24 -2.96 13.15 6.26
N ILE A 25 -1.92 12.33 6.11
CA ILE A 25 -1.81 11.04 6.79
C ILE A 25 -1.85 11.21 8.32
N VAL A 26 -1.08 12.17 8.86
CA VAL A 26 -1.07 12.45 10.30
C VAL A 26 -2.38 13.06 10.79
N ALA A 27 -3.03 13.90 9.98
CA ALA A 27 -4.34 14.47 10.33
C ALA A 27 -5.43 13.40 10.43
N THR A 28 -5.43 12.42 9.51
CA THR A 28 -6.43 11.35 9.47
C THR A 28 -6.18 10.27 10.53
N SER A 29 -4.90 9.97 10.82
CA SER A 29 -4.52 8.95 11.79
C SER A 29 -4.35 9.46 13.23
N GLY A 30 -4.15 10.76 13.42
CA GLY A 30 -3.87 11.37 14.73
C GLY A 30 -2.44 11.11 15.24
N VAL A 31 -1.58 10.46 14.44
CA VAL A 31 -0.19 10.17 14.82
C VAL A 31 0.68 11.42 14.66
N ASN A 32 1.57 11.67 15.61
CA ASN A 32 2.52 12.77 15.50
C ASN A 32 3.51 12.57 14.35
N SER A 33 3.76 13.60 13.55
CA SER A 33 4.70 13.56 12.41
C SER A 33 6.12 13.13 12.82
N ALA A 34 6.63 13.58 13.96
CA ALA A 34 7.95 13.16 14.46
C ALA A 34 8.01 11.66 14.80
N LEU A 35 6.90 11.09 15.31
CA LEU A 35 6.82 9.66 15.60
C LEU A 35 6.74 8.85 14.30
N LEU A 36 6.01 9.34 13.30
CA LEU A 36 5.94 8.74 11.97
C LEU A 36 7.32 8.74 11.30
N HIS A 37 8.00 9.88 11.28
CA HIS A 37 9.36 9.97 10.74
C HIS A 37 10.36 9.10 11.51
N ARG A 38 10.22 8.96 12.83
CA ARG A 38 11.06 8.06 13.63
C ARG A 38 10.82 6.59 13.30
N HIS A 39 9.58 6.19 13.04
CA HIS A 39 9.23 4.80 12.74
C HIS A 39 9.55 4.39 11.30
N PHE A 40 9.25 5.25 10.34
CA PHE A 40 9.32 4.92 8.91
C PHE A 40 10.49 5.58 8.19
N GLY A 41 11.17 6.55 8.82
CA GLY A 41 12.33 7.28 8.28
C GLY A 41 11.97 8.30 7.21
N SER A 42 11.21 7.90 6.20
CA SER A 42 10.86 8.71 5.04
C SER A 42 9.49 8.37 4.48
N LYS A 43 8.97 9.21 3.56
CA LYS A 43 7.74 8.93 2.81
C LYS A 43 7.86 7.65 1.98
N ALA A 44 9.03 7.37 1.40
CA ALA A 44 9.30 6.13 0.68
C ALA A 44 9.31 4.93 1.62
N GLY A 45 9.94 5.03 2.79
CA GLY A 45 9.92 3.94 3.79
C GLY A 45 8.52 3.66 4.35
N LEU A 46 7.69 4.70 4.49
CA LEU A 46 6.28 4.52 4.84
C LEU A 46 5.50 3.84 3.71
N PHE A 47 5.76 4.20 2.44
CA PHE A 47 5.17 3.54 1.28
C PHE A 47 5.54 2.05 1.26
N ASP A 48 6.83 1.73 1.37
CA ASP A 48 7.30 0.34 1.40
C ASP A 48 6.63 -0.45 2.53
N ALA A 49 6.53 0.12 3.73
CA ALA A 49 5.88 -0.55 4.87
C ALA A 49 4.37 -0.78 4.67
N VAL A 50 3.69 0.11 3.94
CA VAL A 50 2.25 -0.02 3.67
C VAL A 50 1.97 -1.08 2.61
N PHE A 51 2.82 -1.16 1.58
CA PHE A 51 2.61 -2.07 0.46
C PHE A 51 3.34 -3.42 0.58
N ALA A 52 4.26 -3.57 1.54
CA ALA A 52 5.01 -4.82 1.73
C ALA A 52 4.12 -6.04 1.98
N GLU A 53 3.17 -5.96 2.92
CA GLU A 53 2.28 -7.09 3.20
C GLU A 53 1.28 -7.38 2.06
N PRO A 54 0.55 -6.38 1.51
CA PRO A 54 -0.32 -6.64 0.36
C PRO A 54 0.42 -7.20 -0.86
N ALA A 55 1.67 -6.75 -1.09
CA ALA A 55 2.49 -7.29 -2.17
C ALA A 55 2.91 -8.74 -1.91
N ALA A 56 3.28 -9.09 -0.67
CA ALA A 56 3.59 -10.47 -0.30
C ALA A 56 2.36 -11.38 -0.46
N GLU A 57 1.19 -10.92 -0.01
CA GLU A 57 -0.08 -11.67 -0.15
C GLU A 57 -0.43 -11.89 -1.63
N ALA A 58 -0.26 -10.88 -2.49
CA ALA A 58 -0.52 -11.02 -3.92
C ALA A 58 0.42 -12.05 -4.58
N VAL A 59 1.69 -12.09 -4.18
CA VAL A 59 2.67 -13.07 -4.69
C VAL A 59 2.33 -14.49 -4.22
N ASP A 60 1.92 -14.66 -2.96
CA ASP A 60 1.54 -15.96 -2.41
C ASP A 60 0.22 -16.46 -3.02
N ALA A 61 -0.75 -15.57 -3.24
CA ALA A 61 -2.06 -15.91 -3.80
C ALA A 61 -2.01 -16.15 -5.32
N VAL A 62 -1.16 -15.40 -6.03
CA VAL A 62 -0.98 -15.51 -7.48
C VAL A 62 0.52 -15.67 -7.78
N PRO A 63 1.03 -16.92 -7.75
CA PRO A 63 2.42 -17.20 -8.10
C PRO A 63 2.76 -16.73 -9.52
N VAL A 64 3.94 -16.16 -9.69
CA VAL A 64 4.43 -15.75 -11.00
C VAL A 64 4.61 -16.97 -11.89
N THR A 65 4.00 -16.97 -13.07
CA THR A 65 4.21 -17.97 -14.14
C THR A 65 4.93 -17.33 -15.32
N PRO A 66 6.28 -17.30 -15.34
CA PRO A 66 7.05 -16.65 -16.40
C PRO A 66 6.77 -17.23 -17.80
N GLU A 67 6.35 -18.48 -17.86
CA GLU A 67 6.05 -19.22 -19.09
C GLU A 67 4.74 -18.77 -19.74
N ASP A 68 3.84 -18.13 -18.97
CA ASP A 68 2.58 -17.54 -19.45
C ASP A 68 2.26 -16.26 -18.67
N LEU A 69 2.91 -15.17 -19.09
CA LEU A 69 2.71 -13.85 -18.50
C LEU A 69 1.30 -13.29 -18.73
N ALA A 70 0.60 -13.73 -19.78
CA ALA A 70 -0.75 -13.27 -20.07
C ALA A 70 -1.75 -13.85 -19.06
N GLN A 71 -1.63 -15.14 -18.77
CA GLN A 71 -2.44 -15.79 -17.74
C GLN A 71 -2.11 -15.24 -16.34
N TYR A 72 -0.83 -15.02 -16.03
CA TYR A 72 -0.40 -14.39 -14.78
C TYR A 72 -1.03 -13.00 -14.58
N ALA A 73 -0.96 -12.14 -15.61
CA ALA A 73 -1.54 -10.79 -15.55
C ALA A 73 -3.05 -10.81 -15.31
N GLY A 74 -3.77 -11.76 -15.92
CA GLY A 74 -5.21 -11.95 -15.71
C GLY A 74 -5.53 -12.36 -14.27
N ALA A 75 -4.83 -13.38 -13.75
CA ALA A 75 -5.03 -13.86 -12.38
C ALA A 75 -4.70 -12.78 -11.32
N LEU A 76 -3.64 -12.00 -11.54
CA LEU A 76 -3.27 -10.89 -10.66
C LEU A 76 -4.34 -9.79 -10.67
N PHE A 77 -4.89 -9.47 -11.85
CA PHE A 77 -5.97 -8.49 -11.97
C PHE A 77 -7.25 -8.94 -11.26
N ASP A 78 -7.64 -10.20 -11.44
CA ASP A 78 -8.82 -10.78 -10.79
C ASP A 78 -8.67 -10.81 -9.27
N PHE A 79 -7.47 -11.14 -8.76
CA PHE A 79 -7.15 -11.09 -7.33
C PHE A 79 -7.36 -9.68 -6.74
N HIS A 80 -6.86 -8.64 -7.41
CA HIS A 80 -7.04 -7.26 -6.96
C HIS A 80 -8.50 -6.81 -6.98
N GLN A 81 -9.30 -7.25 -7.97
CA GLN A 81 -10.73 -6.94 -8.01
C GLN A 81 -11.55 -7.69 -6.95
N ALA A 82 -11.17 -8.93 -6.63
CA ALA A 82 -11.81 -9.70 -5.57
C ALA A 82 -11.58 -9.08 -4.18
N GLY A 83 -10.41 -8.49 -3.93
CA GLY A 83 -10.08 -7.80 -2.67
C GLY A 83 -10.76 -6.45 -2.45
N SER A 84 -11.27 -5.81 -3.50
CA SER A 84 -12.03 -4.54 -3.42
C SER A 84 -13.53 -4.70 -3.10
N ALA A 85 -14.00 -5.94 -2.89
CA ALA A 85 -15.37 -6.28 -2.54
C ALA A 85 -15.50 -6.76 -1.07
N SER A 86 -15.16 -5.91 -0.10
CA SER A 86 -15.60 -6.02 1.30
C SER A 86 -15.48 -4.71 2.05
#